data_AF-A0A537PFH9-F1
#
_entry.id   AF-A0A537PFH9-F1
#
_cell.length_a   1.000
_cell.length_b   1.000
_cell.length_c   1.000
_cell.angle_alpha   90.00
_cell.angle_beta   90.00
_cell.angle_gamma   90.00
#
_symmetry.space_group_name_H-M   'P 1'
#
loop_
_entity.id
_entity.type
_entity.pdbx_description
1 polymer ?
#
loop_
_entity_poly.entity_id
_entity_poly.type
_entity_poly.pdbx_seq_one_letter_code
_entity_poly.pdbx_strand_id
1 'polypeptide(L)'
;MSLDAFAKWLPDNAIDVKRDDALKMAAAMAEFLAKPHVTSVKDLSPEWTVMWEKATRSFIPHGGIAESNEESVSPDLVLEELRLDPDRYAGIRRSALARKLIDGGSLSDHAPIDPAILRQELTRFRARNGLFTHSSLLEWLKENGLDAVNFEKLLEDEIRLDMAASSGRGLDRFIISELQLAGTYSALARRARQKRQALDGKVQDRRRPENRLQIMQARLWYFENLLERPVPDDIDHYARELGFAGVEALDRAILGEFTFQSMVNEGGKTGR
;
A
#
# COMPACT_ATOMS: atom_id res chain seq x y z
N MET A 1 -62.53 -24.24 -21.85
CA MET A 1 -61.54 -25.32 -22.05
C MET A 1 -60.71 -25.38 -20.78
N SER A 2 -60.80 -26.46 -19.99
CA SER A 2 -60.11 -26.56 -18.70
C SER A 2 -58.63 -26.89 -18.89
N LEU A 3 -57.79 -26.53 -17.91
CA LEU A 3 -56.35 -26.86 -17.90
C LEU A 3 -56.11 -28.37 -18.08
N ASP A 4 -56.98 -29.22 -17.55
CA ASP A 4 -56.93 -30.69 -17.75
C ASP A 4 -57.17 -31.12 -19.19
N ALA A 5 -58.07 -30.44 -19.91
CA ALA A 5 -58.31 -30.72 -21.32
C ALA A 5 -57.12 -30.27 -22.19
N PHE A 6 -56.48 -29.16 -21.84
CA PHE A 6 -55.28 -28.68 -22.51
C PHE A 6 -54.05 -29.57 -22.23
N ALA A 7 -53.87 -30.02 -20.98
CA ALA A 7 -52.79 -30.93 -20.60
C ALA A 7 -52.88 -32.29 -21.29
N LYS A 8 -54.10 -32.80 -21.56
CA LYS A 8 -54.32 -34.03 -22.34
C LYS A 8 -54.10 -33.86 -23.84
N TRP A 9 -54.21 -32.65 -24.37
CA TRP A 9 -54.04 -32.35 -25.81
C TRP A 9 -52.57 -32.08 -26.18
N LEU A 10 -51.78 -31.53 -25.25
CA LEU A 10 -50.40 -31.12 -25.45
C LEU A 10 -49.46 -32.22 -26.02
N PRO A 11 -49.50 -33.49 -25.57
CA PRO A 11 -48.55 -34.50 -26.00
C PRO A 11 -48.62 -34.80 -27.51
N ASP A 12 -49.84 -34.77 -28.07
CA ASP A 12 -50.09 -35.14 -29.48
C ASP A 12 -50.06 -33.92 -30.43
N ASN A 13 -49.95 -32.69 -29.90
CA ASN A 13 -50.05 -31.45 -30.70
C ASN A 13 -48.98 -30.40 -30.36
N ALA A 14 -47.95 -30.75 -29.58
CA ALA A 14 -46.83 -29.86 -29.31
C ALA A 14 -45.90 -29.79 -30.53
N ILE A 15 -45.98 -28.68 -31.28
CA ILE A 15 -45.00 -28.36 -32.32
C ILE A 15 -43.84 -27.60 -31.65
N ASP A 16 -42.65 -28.20 -31.63
CA ASP A 16 -41.45 -27.59 -31.08
C ASP A 16 -40.81 -26.63 -32.09
N VAL A 17 -41.53 -25.54 -32.38
CA VAL A 17 -41.12 -24.49 -33.34
C VAL A 17 -39.73 -23.94 -32.99
N LYS A 18 -39.40 -23.86 -31.69
CA LYS A 18 -38.12 -23.36 -31.22
C LYS A 18 -36.97 -24.29 -31.59
N ARG A 19 -37.16 -25.61 -31.46
CA ARG A 19 -36.18 -26.61 -31.92
C ARG A 19 -36.00 -26.57 -33.42
N ASP A 20 -37.11 -26.51 -34.18
CA ASP A 20 -37.04 -26.48 -35.64
C ASP A 20 -36.30 -25.24 -36.15
N ASP A 21 -36.54 -24.08 -35.54
CA ASP A 21 -35.83 -22.85 -35.87
C ASP A 21 -34.36 -22.89 -35.44
N ALA A 22 -34.05 -23.51 -34.29
CA ALA A 22 -32.67 -23.71 -33.87
C ALA A 22 -31.89 -24.62 -34.84
N LEU A 23 -32.53 -25.69 -35.35
CA LEU A 23 -31.94 -26.58 -36.34
C LEU A 23 -31.72 -25.87 -37.68
N LYS A 24 -32.68 -25.05 -38.13
CA LYS A 24 -32.52 -24.23 -39.35
C LYS A 24 -31.39 -23.21 -39.20
N MET A 25 -31.28 -22.57 -38.04
CA MET A 25 -30.20 -21.62 -37.74
C MET A 25 -28.84 -22.32 -37.75
N ALA A 26 -28.72 -23.48 -37.09
CA ALA A 26 -27.49 -24.26 -37.08
C ALA A 26 -27.07 -24.71 -38.49
N ALA A 27 -28.03 -25.15 -39.33
CA ALA A 27 -27.77 -25.49 -40.72
C ALA A 27 -27.29 -24.28 -41.54
N ALA A 28 -27.94 -23.13 -41.38
CA ALA A 28 -27.54 -21.89 -42.06
C ALA A 28 -26.14 -21.41 -41.62
N MET A 29 -25.83 -21.51 -40.32
CA MET A 29 -24.50 -21.20 -39.79
C MET A 29 -23.44 -22.16 -40.33
N ALA A 30 -23.75 -23.46 -40.42
CA ALA A 30 -22.84 -24.45 -41.00
C ALA A 30 -22.55 -24.19 -42.48
N GLU A 31 -23.58 -23.85 -43.27
CA GLU A 31 -23.42 -23.49 -44.68
C GLU A 31 -22.62 -22.19 -44.86
N PHE A 32 -22.85 -21.20 -43.98
CA PHE A 32 -22.08 -19.96 -43.94
C PHE A 32 -20.60 -20.23 -43.64
N LEU A 33 -20.30 -21.07 -42.65
CA LEU A 33 -18.92 -21.41 -42.29
C LEU A 33 -18.19 -22.26 -43.36
N ALA A 34 -18.94 -23.00 -44.20
CA ALA A 34 -18.36 -23.88 -45.22
C ALA A 34 -17.79 -23.14 -46.44
N LYS A 35 -18.15 -21.86 -46.65
CA LYS A 35 -17.60 -21.04 -47.74
C LYS A 35 -16.55 -20.08 -47.15
N PRO A 36 -15.46 -19.74 -47.85
CA PRO A 36 -14.50 -18.76 -47.36
C PRO A 36 -15.14 -17.36 -47.35
N HIS A 37 -15.26 -16.78 -46.17
CA HIS A 37 -15.78 -15.44 -45.96
C HIS A 37 -14.65 -14.51 -45.54
N VAL A 38 -14.57 -13.34 -46.15
CA VAL A 38 -13.67 -12.28 -45.69
C VAL A 38 -14.33 -11.63 -44.49
N THR A 39 -13.83 -11.91 -43.29
CA THR A 39 -14.26 -11.23 -42.09
C THR A 39 -13.83 -9.77 -42.19
N SER A 40 -14.76 -8.86 -42.45
CA SER A 40 -14.52 -7.44 -42.16
C SER A 40 -14.52 -7.34 -40.63
N VAL A 41 -13.34 -7.44 -40.04
CA VAL A 41 -13.14 -7.05 -38.64
C VAL A 41 -13.34 -5.54 -38.62
N LYS A 42 -14.59 -5.12 -38.41
CA LYS A 42 -14.83 -3.75 -37.98
C LYS A 42 -14.29 -3.67 -36.57
N ASP A 43 -13.43 -2.69 -36.30
CA ASP A 43 -13.08 -2.28 -34.95
C ASP A 43 -14.37 -1.84 -34.25
N LEU A 44 -15.01 -2.79 -33.59
CA LEU A 44 -16.14 -2.54 -32.73
C LEU A 44 -15.54 -2.00 -31.42
N SER A 45 -15.58 -0.69 -31.25
CA SER A 45 -15.35 -0.06 -29.95
C SER A 45 -16.65 -0.17 -29.14
N PRO A 46 -16.75 -1.05 -28.12
CA PRO A 46 -17.94 -1.08 -27.29
C PRO A 46 -18.06 0.25 -26.56
N GLU A 47 -19.18 0.95 -26.76
CA GLU A 47 -19.44 2.17 -26.01
C GLU A 47 -19.77 1.85 -24.55
N TRP A 48 -19.16 2.64 -23.67
CA TRP A 48 -19.26 2.48 -22.22
C TRP A 48 -20.68 2.84 -21.76
N THR A 49 -21.44 1.84 -21.33
CA THR A 49 -22.81 2.04 -20.83
C THR A 49 -22.86 2.03 -19.31
N VAL A 50 -23.67 2.92 -18.73
CA VAL A 50 -23.86 3.10 -17.28
C VAL A 50 -24.24 1.80 -16.55
N MET A 51 -24.87 0.86 -17.26
CA MET A 51 -25.23 -0.45 -16.72
C MET A 51 -24.00 -1.37 -16.55
N TRP A 52 -23.04 -1.32 -17.48
CA TRP A 52 -21.74 -1.98 -17.36
C TRP A 52 -20.86 -1.34 -16.28
N GLU A 53 -20.97 -0.02 -16.06
CA GLU A 53 -20.29 0.67 -14.95
C GLU A 53 -20.79 0.19 -13.57
N LYS A 54 -22.10 0.00 -13.42
CA LYS A 54 -22.68 -0.54 -12.17
C LYS A 54 -22.30 -2.00 -11.94
N ALA A 55 -22.29 -2.81 -13.00
CA ALA A 55 -21.89 -4.22 -12.92
C ALA A 55 -20.40 -4.38 -12.62
N THR A 56 -19.52 -3.57 -13.23
CA THR A 56 -18.08 -3.63 -12.95
C THR A 56 -17.75 -3.14 -11.55
N ARG A 57 -18.41 -2.10 -11.01
CA ARG A 57 -18.21 -1.66 -9.61
C ARG A 57 -18.54 -2.73 -8.56
N SER A 58 -19.42 -3.68 -8.88
CA SER A 58 -19.80 -4.77 -7.97
C SER A 58 -18.95 -6.03 -8.13
N PHE A 59 -18.28 -6.19 -9.28
CA PHE A 59 -17.39 -7.33 -9.55
C PHE A 59 -15.89 -7.02 -9.45
N ILE A 60 -15.49 -5.75 -9.46
CA ILE A 60 -14.09 -5.35 -9.22
C ILE A 60 -13.87 -5.32 -7.70
N PRO A 61 -13.11 -6.27 -7.11
CA PRO A 61 -12.66 -6.13 -5.74
C PRO A 61 -11.68 -4.97 -5.69
N HIS A 62 -12.17 -3.76 -5.39
CA HIS A 62 -11.37 -2.56 -5.10
C HIS A 62 -10.08 -2.41 -5.92
N GLY A 63 -10.23 -2.06 -7.20
CA GLY A 63 -9.13 -1.57 -8.04
C GLY A 63 -8.90 -2.38 -9.30
N GLY A 64 -9.26 -1.79 -10.45
CA GLY A 64 -8.91 -2.35 -11.76
C GLY A 64 -9.66 -1.67 -12.89
N ILE A 65 -9.31 -0.42 -13.20
CA ILE A 65 -9.67 0.23 -14.48
C ILE A 65 -8.59 -0.10 -15.55
N ALA A 66 -7.51 -0.79 -15.17
CA ALA A 66 -6.39 -1.10 -16.05
C ALA A 66 -5.97 -2.57 -15.89
N GLU A 67 -5.61 -3.18 -17.02
CA GLU A 67 -4.95 -4.48 -17.07
C GLU A 67 -3.70 -4.45 -16.18
N SER A 68 -3.52 -5.49 -15.36
CA SER A 68 -2.34 -5.66 -14.52
C SER A 68 -1.11 -5.85 -15.41
N ASN A 69 -0.32 -4.81 -15.58
CA ASN A 69 0.98 -4.91 -16.24
C ASN A 69 1.89 -5.85 -15.41
N GLU A 70 2.35 -6.94 -16.03
CA GLU A 70 3.32 -7.89 -15.44
C GLU A 70 4.64 -7.20 -15.03
N GLU A 71 4.87 -5.97 -15.49
CA GLU A 71 6.03 -5.13 -15.21
C GLU A 71 5.85 -4.14 -14.03
N SER A 72 4.76 -4.27 -13.27
CA SER A 72 4.50 -3.41 -12.11
C SER A 72 5.45 -3.76 -10.94
N VAL A 73 6.11 -2.74 -10.38
CA VAL A 73 6.97 -2.91 -9.20
C VAL A 73 6.09 -3.08 -7.97
N SER A 74 6.47 -4.00 -7.08
CA SER A 74 5.81 -4.12 -5.77
C SER A 74 5.80 -2.76 -5.04
N PRO A 75 4.64 -2.31 -4.52
CA PRO A 75 4.54 -1.11 -3.71
C PRO A 75 5.54 -1.06 -2.54
N ASP A 76 5.90 -2.23 -1.98
CA ASP A 76 6.87 -2.33 -0.88
C ASP A 76 8.26 -1.82 -1.27
N LEU A 77 8.69 -2.06 -2.52
CA LEU A 77 9.98 -1.58 -3.02
C LEU A 77 9.95 -0.06 -3.22
N VAL A 78 8.81 0.50 -3.62
CA VAL A 78 8.62 1.95 -3.75
C VAL A 78 8.66 2.62 -2.38
N LEU A 79 8.04 1.99 -1.38
CA LEU A 79 8.09 2.45 0.01
C LEU A 79 9.50 2.38 0.57
N GLU A 80 10.27 1.33 0.27
CA GLU A 80 11.67 1.23 0.67
C GLU A 80 12.51 2.39 0.09
N GLU A 81 12.35 2.72 -1.20
CA GLU A 81 13.01 3.89 -1.79
C GLU A 81 12.60 5.21 -1.11
N LEU A 82 11.32 5.34 -0.73
CA LEU A 82 10.86 6.53 -0.02
C LEU A 82 11.45 6.61 1.40
N ARG A 83 11.52 5.49 2.13
CA ARG A 83 12.01 5.44 3.52
C ARG A 83 13.51 5.74 3.65
N LEU A 84 14.27 5.59 2.57
CA LEU A 84 15.69 5.99 2.49
C LEU A 84 15.90 7.52 2.45
N ASP A 85 14.82 8.30 2.26
CA ASP A 85 14.80 9.75 2.36
C ASP A 85 13.90 10.16 3.54
N PRO A 86 14.45 10.33 4.76
CA PRO A 86 13.69 10.56 5.99
C PRO A 86 12.79 11.79 5.94
N ASP A 87 13.28 12.89 5.36
CA ASP A 87 12.55 14.16 5.35
C ASP A 87 11.36 14.08 4.38
N ARG A 88 11.59 13.48 3.20
CA ARG A 88 10.53 13.23 2.22
C ARG A 88 9.50 12.22 2.73
N TYR A 89 9.95 11.14 3.37
CA TYR A 89 9.08 10.17 4.00
C TYR A 89 8.20 10.83 5.07
N ALA A 90 8.79 11.64 5.95
CA ALA A 90 8.05 12.32 7.02
C ALA A 90 6.98 13.28 6.50
N GLY A 91 7.23 13.97 5.38
CA GLY A 91 6.26 14.85 4.73
C GLY A 91 5.06 14.08 4.15
N ILE A 92 5.33 12.99 3.42
CA ILE A 92 4.28 12.17 2.80
C ILE A 92 3.51 11.38 3.86
N ARG A 93 4.20 10.86 4.88
CA ARG A 93 3.59 10.15 6.01
C ARG A 93 2.57 11.02 6.75
N ARG A 94 2.85 12.31 6.98
CA ARG A 94 1.91 13.25 7.60
C ARG A 94 0.63 13.42 6.77
N SER A 95 0.78 13.58 5.46
CA SER A 95 -0.37 13.71 4.54
C SER A 95 -1.21 12.44 4.48
N ALA A 96 -0.53 11.28 4.42
CA ALA A 96 -1.18 9.97 4.44
C ALA A 96 -1.91 9.71 5.76
N LEU A 97 -1.35 10.14 6.90
CA LEU A 97 -1.99 10.03 8.21
C LEU A 97 -3.25 10.90 8.27
N ALA A 98 -3.18 12.15 7.80
CA ALA A 98 -4.33 13.03 7.73
C ALA A 98 -5.47 12.42 6.88
N ARG A 99 -5.13 11.85 5.72
CA ARG A 99 -6.12 11.17 4.87
C ARG A 99 -6.68 9.90 5.54
N LYS A 100 -5.85 9.11 6.22
CA LYS A 100 -6.29 7.94 6.97
C LYS A 100 -7.26 8.34 8.10
N LEU A 101 -7.04 9.47 8.77
CA LEU A 101 -7.93 9.99 9.80
C LEU A 101 -9.28 10.46 9.23
N ILE A 102 -9.29 11.01 8.01
CA ILE A 102 -10.52 11.41 7.30
C ILE A 102 -11.30 10.18 6.81
N ASP A 103 -10.61 9.22 6.18
CA ASP A 103 -11.20 8.01 5.61
C ASP A 103 -11.66 7.01 6.69
N GLY A 104 -10.94 6.98 7.82
CA GLY A 104 -11.24 6.13 8.96
C GLY A 104 -12.45 6.56 9.79
N GLY A 105 -13.12 7.67 9.44
CA GLY A 105 -14.37 8.14 10.04
C GLY A 105 -14.38 8.10 11.57
N SER A 106 -13.97 9.18 12.24
CA SER A 106 -13.97 9.28 13.72
C SER A 106 -13.29 8.08 14.39
N LEU A 107 -11.95 7.96 14.26
CA LEU A 107 -11.04 7.10 15.04
C LEU A 107 -11.77 6.22 16.06
N SER A 108 -12.39 5.11 15.64
CA SER A 108 -13.31 4.28 16.46
C SER A 108 -13.45 4.78 17.89
N ASP A 109 -14.27 5.81 18.09
CA ASP A 109 -14.26 6.67 19.30
C ASP A 109 -14.73 5.92 20.56
N HIS A 110 -14.89 4.60 20.46
CA HIS A 110 -15.65 3.74 21.37
C HIS A 110 -14.89 2.45 21.75
N ALA A 111 -13.66 2.23 21.26
CA ALA A 111 -12.84 1.13 21.74
C ALA A 111 -12.09 1.56 23.02
N PRO A 112 -12.34 0.92 24.17
CA PRO A 112 -11.62 1.23 25.40
C PRO A 112 -10.14 0.89 25.27
N ILE A 113 -9.28 1.81 25.69
CA ILE A 113 -7.82 1.60 25.69
C ILE A 113 -7.44 0.74 26.90
N ASP A 114 -6.50 -0.17 26.71
CA ASP A 114 -5.97 -1.00 27.80
C ASP A 114 -5.38 -0.10 28.92
N PRO A 115 -5.86 -0.23 30.18
CA PRO A 115 -5.33 0.53 31.31
C PRO A 115 -3.82 0.36 31.56
N ALA A 116 -3.20 -0.71 31.06
CA ALA A 116 -1.75 -0.87 31.10
C ALA A 116 -1.04 0.10 30.15
N ILE A 117 -1.55 0.26 28.93
CA ILE A 117 -1.03 1.18 27.90
C ILE A 117 -1.21 2.63 28.37
N LEU A 118 -2.38 2.95 28.91
CA LEU A 118 -2.66 4.28 29.46
C LEU A 118 -1.68 4.67 30.58
N ARG A 119 -1.38 3.74 31.49
CA ARG A 119 -0.38 3.96 32.56
C ARG A 119 1.02 4.17 32.00
N GLN A 120 1.40 3.41 30.97
CA GLN A 120 2.70 3.57 30.31
C GLN A 120 2.83 4.96 29.65
N GLU A 121 1.79 5.40 28.94
CA GLU A 121 1.78 6.74 28.34
C GLU A 121 1.76 7.85 29.39
N LEU A 122 1.06 7.68 30.51
CA LEU A 122 1.15 8.61 31.63
C LEU A 122 2.60 8.73 32.15
N THR A 123 3.30 7.60 32.32
CA THR A 123 4.71 7.62 32.74
C THR A 123 5.60 8.33 31.72
N ARG A 124 5.43 8.06 30.42
CA ARG A 124 6.16 8.73 29.34
C ARG A 124 5.87 10.22 29.29
N PHE A 125 4.60 10.60 29.38
CA PHE A 125 4.15 11.98 29.41
C PHE A 125 4.78 12.75 30.57
N ARG A 126 4.78 12.18 31.78
CA ARG A 126 5.42 12.77 32.95
C ARG A 126 6.92 12.95 32.78
N ALA A 127 7.61 11.94 32.23
CA ALA A 127 9.04 12.02 31.96
C ALA A 127 9.38 13.12 30.94
N ARG A 128 8.62 13.21 29.84
CA ARG A 128 8.82 14.22 28.77
C ARG A 128 8.60 15.65 29.26
N ASN A 129 7.67 15.86 30.19
CA ASN A 129 7.31 17.18 30.71
C ASN A 129 7.95 17.49 32.08
N GLY A 130 8.83 16.63 32.60
CA GLY A 130 9.46 16.84 33.90
C GLY A 130 8.52 16.75 35.12
N LEU A 131 7.35 16.12 34.97
CA LEU A 131 6.28 16.07 35.99
C LEU A 131 6.48 14.87 36.93
N PHE A 132 7.56 14.88 37.72
CA PHE A 132 7.93 13.75 38.57
C PHE A 132 7.13 13.63 39.88
N THR A 133 6.45 14.69 40.30
CA THR A 133 5.69 14.71 41.57
C THR A 133 4.19 14.81 41.32
N HIS A 134 3.37 14.39 42.28
CA HIS A 134 1.91 14.56 42.17
C HIS A 134 1.51 16.05 42.12
N SER A 135 2.21 16.90 42.88
CA SER A 135 1.97 18.35 42.88
C SER A 135 2.29 19.01 41.53
N SER A 136 3.42 18.68 40.91
CA SER A 136 3.79 19.23 39.58
C SER A 136 2.77 18.84 38.50
N LEU A 137 2.23 17.63 38.54
CA LEU A 137 1.17 17.23 37.62
C LEU A 137 -0.12 18.03 37.83
N LEU A 138 -0.56 18.22 39.08
CA LEU A 138 -1.78 18.99 39.37
C LEU A 138 -1.63 20.47 38.99
N GLU A 139 -0.45 21.05 39.19
CA GLU A 139 -0.14 22.42 38.78
C GLU A 139 -0.18 22.55 37.26
N TRP A 140 0.47 21.64 36.54
CA TRP A 140 0.43 21.59 35.08
C TRP A 140 -1.00 21.43 34.54
N LEU A 141 -1.82 20.55 35.15
CA LEU A 141 -3.23 20.40 34.76
C LEU A 141 -4.01 21.70 34.94
N LYS A 142 -3.81 22.38 36.07
CA LYS A 142 -4.46 23.65 36.37
C LYS A 142 -4.03 24.76 35.39
N GLU A 143 -2.74 24.85 35.08
CA GLU A 143 -2.20 25.82 34.11
C GLU A 143 -2.76 25.59 32.70
N ASN A 144 -2.98 24.33 32.32
CA ASN A 144 -3.53 23.94 31.03
C ASN A 144 -5.07 23.87 31.01
N GLY A 145 -5.74 24.22 32.11
CA GLY A 145 -7.21 24.19 32.21
C GLY A 145 -7.82 22.80 32.07
N LEU A 146 -7.07 21.75 32.39
CA LEU A 146 -7.48 20.35 32.27
C LEU A 146 -7.94 19.83 33.63
N ASP A 147 -9.07 19.11 33.64
CA ASP A 147 -9.45 18.24 34.74
C ASP A 147 -8.92 16.80 34.50
N ALA A 148 -9.09 15.93 35.48
CA ALA A 148 -8.61 14.54 35.38
C ALA A 148 -9.25 13.78 34.20
N VAL A 149 -10.51 14.06 33.89
CA VAL A 149 -11.26 13.39 32.82
C VAL A 149 -10.78 13.83 31.43
N ASN A 150 -10.58 15.13 31.21
CA ASN A 150 -10.07 15.65 29.95
C ASN A 150 -8.59 15.33 29.75
N PHE A 151 -7.82 15.22 30.83
CA PHE A 151 -6.44 14.74 30.75
C PHE A 151 -6.36 13.26 30.36
N GLU A 152 -7.21 12.41 30.93
CA GLU A 152 -7.30 11.01 30.53
C GLU A 152 -7.66 10.89 29.04
N LYS A 153 -8.68 11.64 28.58
CA LYS A 153 -9.03 11.70 27.14
C LYS A 153 -7.86 12.16 26.27
N LEU A 154 -7.11 13.17 26.70
CA LEU A 154 -5.95 13.66 25.96
C LEU A 154 -4.87 12.57 25.81
N LEU A 155 -4.62 11.79 26.88
CA LEU A 155 -3.71 10.64 26.80
C LEU A 155 -4.26 9.54 25.90
N GLU A 156 -5.57 9.28 25.96
CA GLU A 156 -6.19 8.30 25.07
C GLU A 156 -6.08 8.71 23.60
N ASP A 157 -6.28 9.99 23.28
CA ASP A 157 -6.14 10.51 21.92
C ASP A 157 -4.70 10.43 21.44
N GLU A 158 -3.73 10.72 22.28
CA GLU A 158 -2.30 10.53 21.99
C GLU A 158 -1.98 9.06 21.68
N ILE A 159 -2.52 8.12 22.47
CA ILE A 159 -2.37 6.67 22.22
C ILE A 159 -3.02 6.28 20.89
N ARG A 160 -4.22 6.78 20.60
CA ARG A 160 -4.93 6.50 19.33
C ARG A 160 -4.16 7.06 18.14
N LEU A 161 -3.57 8.24 18.27
CA LEU A 161 -2.70 8.83 17.26
C LEU A 161 -1.45 7.99 17.04
N ASP A 162 -0.78 7.55 18.11
CA ASP A 162 0.39 6.68 18.00
C ASP A 162 0.02 5.32 17.38
N MET A 163 -1.08 4.70 17.79
CA MET A 163 -1.59 3.46 17.20
C MET A 163 -1.95 3.62 15.71
N ALA A 164 -2.58 4.74 15.34
CA ALA A 164 -2.90 5.07 13.96
C ALA A 164 -1.63 5.28 13.11
N ALA A 165 -0.60 5.90 13.71
CA ALA A 165 0.69 6.18 13.10
C ALA A 165 1.63 4.96 13.03
N SER A 166 1.49 4.02 13.97
CA SER A 166 2.28 2.78 14.11
C SER A 166 1.67 1.58 13.38
N SER A 167 0.40 1.65 13.00
CA SER A 167 -0.25 0.66 12.12
C SER A 167 0.28 0.76 10.67
N GLY A 168 1.55 0.41 10.47
CA GLY A 168 2.30 0.59 9.22
C GLY A 168 1.62 -0.02 7.99
N ARG A 169 1.04 -1.22 8.09
CA ARG A 169 0.36 -1.86 6.95
C ARG A 169 -0.89 -1.13 6.46
N GLY A 170 -1.57 -0.41 7.36
CA GLY A 170 -2.74 0.40 6.99
C GLY A 170 -2.34 1.75 6.40
N LEU A 171 -1.21 2.31 6.83
CA LEU A 171 -0.73 3.61 6.37
C LEU A 171 -0.03 3.54 5.00
N ASP A 172 0.64 2.43 4.71
CA ASP A 172 1.35 2.18 3.45
C ASP A 172 0.45 2.40 2.22
N ARG A 173 -0.80 1.92 2.25
CA ARG A 173 -1.79 2.18 1.19
C ARG A 173 -2.04 3.67 0.95
N PHE A 174 -2.17 4.46 2.02
CA PHE A 174 -2.39 5.89 1.92
C PHE A 174 -1.12 6.61 1.44
N ILE A 175 0.07 6.19 1.88
CA ILE A 175 1.35 6.72 1.40
C ILE A 175 1.49 6.50 -0.11
N ILE A 176 1.17 5.30 -0.61
CA ILE A 176 1.18 5.01 -2.05
C ILE A 176 0.17 5.90 -2.80
N SER A 177 -1.03 6.08 -2.24
CA SER A 177 -2.05 6.94 -2.85
C SER A 177 -1.59 8.39 -2.92
N GLU A 178 -0.95 8.92 -1.88
CA GLU A 178 -0.36 10.27 -1.88
C GLU A 178 0.77 10.39 -2.92
N LEU A 179 1.65 9.38 -3.02
CA LEU A 179 2.71 9.37 -4.04
C LEU A 179 2.16 9.39 -5.46
N GLN A 180 1.06 8.68 -5.71
CA GLN A 180 0.40 8.63 -7.01
C GLN A 180 -0.27 9.97 -7.34
N LEU A 181 -0.96 10.58 -6.38
CA LEU A 181 -1.61 11.88 -6.54
C LEU A 181 -0.60 13.01 -6.71
N ALA A 182 0.52 12.95 -5.99
CA ALA A 182 1.63 13.89 -6.16
C ALA A 182 2.45 13.64 -7.44
N GLY A 183 2.16 12.60 -8.22
CA GLY A 183 2.87 12.23 -9.46
C GLY A 183 4.29 11.71 -9.24
N THR A 184 4.75 11.56 -8.00
CA THR A 184 6.12 11.19 -7.66
C THR A 184 6.36 9.68 -7.60
N TYR A 185 5.29 8.89 -7.54
CA TYR A 185 5.34 7.42 -7.55
C TYR A 185 6.15 6.86 -8.73
N SER A 186 5.96 7.41 -9.92
CA SER A 186 6.58 6.91 -11.16
C SER A 186 8.11 6.99 -11.14
N ALA A 187 8.68 8.02 -10.52
CA ALA A 187 10.11 8.21 -10.39
C ALA A 187 10.73 7.20 -9.41
N LEU A 188 10.10 7.02 -8.25
CA LEU A 188 10.52 6.04 -7.23
C LEU A 188 10.38 4.60 -7.78
N ALA A 189 9.29 4.29 -8.46
CA ALA A 189 9.09 2.99 -9.09
C ALA A 189 10.16 2.70 -10.16
N ARG A 190 10.57 3.69 -10.96
CA ARG A 190 11.65 3.52 -11.93
C ARG A 190 12.99 3.25 -11.26
N ARG A 191 13.31 3.99 -10.20
CA ARG A 191 14.54 3.79 -9.40
C ARG A 191 14.57 2.39 -8.77
N ALA A 192 13.46 1.97 -8.17
CA ALA A 192 13.32 0.62 -7.62
C ALA A 192 13.52 -0.48 -8.67
N ARG A 193 13.02 -0.30 -9.92
CA ARG A 193 13.31 -1.23 -11.04
C ARG A 193 14.79 -1.28 -11.37
N GLN A 194 15.42 -0.13 -11.55
CA GLN A 194 16.84 -0.04 -11.90
C GLN A 194 17.71 -0.69 -10.82
N LYS A 195 17.41 -0.42 -9.54
CA LYS A 195 18.08 -1.04 -8.40
C LYS A 195 17.91 -2.56 -8.43
N ARG A 196 16.69 -3.06 -8.62
CA ARG A 196 16.44 -4.51 -8.68
C ARG A 196 17.17 -5.17 -9.85
N GLN A 197 17.12 -4.58 -11.06
CA GLN A 197 17.81 -5.12 -12.23
C GLN A 197 19.34 -5.15 -12.06
N ALA A 198 19.91 -4.11 -11.46
CA ALA A 198 21.34 -4.06 -11.17
C ALA A 198 21.78 -5.10 -10.12
N LEU A 199 20.91 -5.39 -9.15
CA LEU A 199 21.17 -6.37 -8.10
C LEU A 199 20.90 -7.82 -8.54
N ASP A 200 19.88 -8.07 -9.37
CA ASP A 200 19.54 -9.40 -9.90
C ASP A 200 20.69 -10.02 -10.70
N GLY A 201 21.53 -9.20 -11.34
CA GLY A 201 22.78 -9.65 -11.97
C GLY A 201 23.84 -10.25 -11.02
N LYS A 202 23.68 -10.11 -9.70
CA LYS A 202 24.57 -10.66 -8.65
C LYS A 202 23.83 -11.47 -7.57
N VAL A 203 22.56 -11.83 -7.77
CA VAL A 203 21.69 -12.43 -6.74
C VAL A 203 22.09 -13.84 -6.27
N GLN A 204 23.04 -14.53 -6.91
CA GLN A 204 23.44 -15.87 -6.44
C GLN A 204 24.21 -15.89 -5.11
N ASP A 205 24.74 -14.76 -4.59
CA ASP A 205 25.72 -14.83 -3.48
C ASP A 205 25.44 -13.98 -2.23
N ARG A 206 24.28 -13.30 -2.12
CA ARG A 206 24.08 -12.25 -1.08
C ARG A 206 22.78 -12.29 -0.29
N ARG A 207 22.26 -13.47 0.04
CA ARG A 207 21.06 -13.58 0.91
C ARG A 207 21.31 -13.32 2.39
N ARG A 208 22.54 -13.02 2.83
CA ARG A 208 22.83 -12.53 4.18
C ARG A 208 23.95 -11.48 4.17
N PRO A 209 23.83 -10.42 4.97
CA PRO A 209 24.96 -9.54 5.24
C PRO A 209 25.91 -10.27 6.20
N GLU A 210 26.73 -11.18 5.68
CA GLU A 210 27.62 -12.00 6.53
C GLU A 210 28.81 -11.21 7.07
N ASN A 211 29.08 -10.01 6.51
CA ASN A 211 30.23 -9.21 6.88
C ASN A 211 29.83 -7.94 7.65
N ARG A 212 29.96 -7.97 8.99
CA ARG A 212 29.69 -6.82 9.88
C ARG A 212 30.39 -5.54 9.44
N LEU A 213 31.60 -5.65 8.86
CA LEU A 213 32.36 -4.51 8.36
C LEU A 213 31.64 -3.80 7.19
N GLN A 214 31.00 -4.56 6.30
CA GLN A 214 30.26 -3.97 5.17
C GLN A 214 29.01 -3.23 5.64
N ILE A 215 28.29 -3.76 6.64
CA ILE A 215 27.13 -3.09 7.23
C ILE A 215 27.58 -1.76 7.86
N MET A 216 28.67 -1.76 8.64
CA MET A 216 29.18 -0.54 9.26
C MET A 216 29.58 0.52 8.23
N GLN A 217 30.29 0.12 7.16
CA GLN A 217 30.66 1.01 6.07
C GLN A 217 29.43 1.60 5.37
N ALA A 218 28.43 0.77 5.08
CA ALA A 218 27.21 1.22 4.42
C ALA A 218 26.39 2.17 5.31
N ARG A 219 26.34 1.93 6.63
CA ARG A 219 25.71 2.84 7.60
C ARG A 219 26.41 4.18 7.67
N LEU A 220 27.74 4.19 7.81
CA LEU A 220 28.52 5.43 7.84
C LEU A 220 28.29 6.23 6.57
N TRP A 221 28.36 5.58 5.40
CA TRP A 221 28.05 6.24 4.13
C TRP A 221 26.62 6.80 4.09
N TYR A 222 25.62 6.04 4.54
CA TYR A 222 24.22 6.48 4.53
C TYR A 222 24.00 7.72 5.43
N PHE A 223 24.49 7.68 6.67
CA PHE A 223 24.29 8.78 7.59
C PHE A 223 25.17 9.98 7.26
N GLU A 224 26.47 9.77 7.05
CA GLU A 224 27.43 10.87 6.90
C GLU A 224 27.48 11.43 5.47
N ASN A 225 27.36 10.59 4.44
CA ASN A 225 27.49 11.05 3.04
C ASN A 225 26.13 11.33 2.38
N LEU A 226 25.12 10.50 2.64
CA LEU A 226 23.82 10.66 1.97
C LEU A 226 22.89 11.60 2.76
N LEU A 227 22.85 11.48 4.09
CA LEU A 227 21.98 12.29 4.95
C LEU A 227 22.68 13.48 5.60
N GLU A 228 24.02 13.53 5.57
CA GLU A 228 24.85 14.55 6.23
C GLU A 228 24.52 14.71 7.73
N ARG A 229 24.24 13.60 8.42
CA ARG A 229 23.87 13.55 9.84
C ARG A 229 24.73 12.54 10.60
N PRO A 230 24.95 12.72 11.92
CA PRO A 230 25.64 11.72 12.72
C PRO A 230 24.81 10.43 12.83
N VAL A 231 25.49 9.30 13.00
CA VAL A 231 24.84 8.00 13.23
C VAL A 231 24.09 8.06 14.58
N PRO A 232 22.78 7.74 14.63
CA PRO A 232 22.02 7.70 15.88
C PRO A 232 22.56 6.64 16.85
N ASP A 233 22.53 6.94 18.16
CA ASP A 233 22.91 6.00 19.22
C ASP A 233 21.98 4.78 19.27
N ASP A 234 20.68 4.99 19.01
CA ASP A 234 19.68 3.92 18.91
C ASP A 234 19.15 3.79 17.46
N ILE A 235 19.80 2.90 16.71
CA ILE A 235 19.47 2.61 15.30
C ILE A 235 18.15 1.84 15.19
N ASP A 236 17.76 1.09 16.22
CA ASP A 236 16.53 0.31 16.22
C ASP A 236 15.31 1.22 16.38
N HIS A 237 15.41 2.22 17.26
CA HIS A 237 14.43 3.30 17.33
C HIS A 237 14.31 4.04 16.00
N TYR A 238 15.43 4.47 15.42
CA TYR A 238 15.46 5.17 14.14
C TYR A 238 14.82 4.37 12.99
N ALA A 239 15.10 3.06 12.92
CA ALA A 239 14.50 2.17 11.92
C ALA A 239 12.97 2.14 12.05
N ARG A 240 12.44 2.07 13.28
CA ARG A 240 10.99 2.08 13.52
C ARG A 240 10.34 3.42 13.16
N GLU A 241 10.99 4.55 13.44
CA GLU A 241 10.47 5.88 13.06
C GLU A 241 10.30 6.02 11.54
N LEU A 242 11.22 5.42 10.77
CA LEU A 242 11.14 5.33 9.31
C LEU A 242 10.15 4.27 8.81
N GLY A 243 9.47 3.55 9.68
CA GLY A 243 8.50 2.51 9.32
C GLY A 243 9.13 1.20 8.83
N PHE A 244 10.40 0.95 9.13
CA PHE A 244 10.99 -0.38 8.96
C PHE A 244 10.60 -1.29 10.13
N ALA A 245 10.56 -2.61 9.87
CA ALA A 245 10.26 -3.61 10.89
C ALA A 245 11.33 -3.70 12.01
N GLY A 246 12.51 -3.13 11.78
CA GLY A 246 13.65 -3.11 12.72
C GLY A 246 14.97 -2.89 12.00
N VAL A 247 16.07 -2.94 12.76
CA VAL A 247 17.45 -2.70 12.27
C VAL A 247 17.81 -3.55 11.05
N GLU A 248 17.47 -4.83 11.04
CA GLU A 248 17.84 -5.73 9.92
C GLU A 248 17.16 -5.33 8.59
N ALA A 249 15.95 -4.78 8.65
CA ALA A 249 15.24 -4.31 7.46
C ALA A 249 15.89 -3.01 6.93
N LEU A 250 16.27 -2.10 7.83
CA LEU A 250 17.01 -0.89 7.49
C LEU A 250 18.38 -1.23 6.89
N ASP A 251 19.13 -2.15 7.50
CA ASP A 251 20.45 -2.57 7.03
C ASP A 251 20.40 -3.16 5.63
N ARG A 252 19.39 -3.98 5.33
CA ARG A 252 19.21 -4.52 3.97
C ARG A 252 18.93 -3.42 2.95
N ALA A 253 18.09 -2.45 3.29
CA ALA A 253 17.78 -1.33 2.41
C ALA A 253 19.02 -0.45 2.16
N ILE A 254 19.76 -0.13 3.21
CA ILE A 254 21.02 0.65 3.13
C ILE A 254 22.07 -0.08 2.30
N LEU A 255 22.26 -1.39 2.52
CA LEU A 255 23.21 -2.18 1.74
C LEU A 255 22.84 -2.25 0.26
N GLY A 256 21.54 -2.38 -0.04
CA GLY A 256 21.03 -2.35 -1.42
C GLY A 256 21.32 -1.01 -2.10
N GLU A 257 21.12 0.11 -1.41
CA GLU A 257 21.44 1.44 -1.92
C GLU A 257 22.95 1.64 -2.08
N PHE A 258 23.76 1.25 -1.09
CA PHE A 258 25.21 1.37 -1.12
C PHE A 258 25.80 0.62 -2.32
N THR A 259 25.38 -0.63 -2.53
CA THR A 259 25.85 -1.44 -3.67
C THR A 259 25.40 -0.89 -5.01
N PHE A 260 24.17 -0.37 -5.11
CA PHE A 260 23.68 0.28 -6.32
C PHE A 260 24.50 1.53 -6.66
N GLN A 261 24.77 2.40 -5.68
CA GLN A 261 25.58 3.60 -5.86
C GLN A 261 27.04 3.29 -6.24
N SER A 262 27.64 2.26 -5.63
CA SER A 262 28.98 1.79 -6.03
C SER A 262 28.99 1.35 -7.50
N MET A 263 27.97 0.64 -7.98
CA MET A 263 27.88 0.21 -9.38
C MET A 263 27.69 1.37 -10.35
N VAL A 264 26.82 2.34 -10.03
CA VAL A 264 26.61 3.53 -10.86
C VAL A 264 27.91 4.33 -10.98
N ASN A 265 28.66 4.46 -9.87
CA ASN A 265 29.95 5.16 -9.86
C ASN A 265 31.07 4.40 -10.58
N GLU A 266 31.09 3.06 -10.55
CA GLU A 266 32.04 2.22 -11.30
C GLU A 266 31.76 2.22 -12.81
N GLY A 267 30.48 2.17 -13.20
CA GLY A 267 30.06 2.27 -14.61
C GLY A 267 30.30 3.65 -15.23
N GLY A 268 30.34 4.71 -14.42
CA GLY A 268 30.69 6.07 -14.86
C GLY A 268 32.20 6.30 -15.06
N LYS A 269 33.06 5.47 -14.43
CA LYS A 269 34.53 5.60 -14.55
C LYS A 269 35.13 4.87 -15.75
N THR A 270 34.38 3.98 -16.40
CA THR A 270 34.82 3.21 -17.59
C THR A 270 34.47 3.88 -18.93
N GLY A 271 33.91 5.10 -18.90
CA GLY A 271 33.50 5.86 -20.08
C GLY A 271 34.30 7.15 -20.35
N ARG A 272 35.58 7.22 -19.98
CA ARG A 272 36.50 8.29 -20.38
C ARG A 272 37.76 7.74 -21.03
#